data_AF-A0A430DYP5-F1
#
_entry.id   AF-A0A430DYP5-F1
#
_cell.length_a   1.000
_cell.length_b   1.000
_cell.length_c   1.000
_cell.angle_alpha   90.00
_cell.angle_beta   90.00
_cell.angle_gamma   90.00
#
_symmetry.space_group_name_H-M   'P 1'
#
loop_
_entity.id
_entity.type
_entity.pdbx_description
1 polymer ?
#
loop_
_entity_poly.entity_id
_entity_poly.type
_entity_poly.pdbx_seq_one_letter_code
_entity_poly.pdbx_strand_id
1 'polypeptide(L)'
;MAISNIQDCLAAILAAEEASSVDWPIVDRLCDELDRELYASGEEVPEIVAHFLSDSNIRARDALYGDAQREAIRTYLETGDYFDGVAFPWWGCFALLVVTGGVIALAVA
;
A
#
# COMPACT_ATOMS: atom_id res chain seq x y z
N MET A 1 -11.06 -23.22 -4.20
CA MET A 1 -10.04 -23.69 -3.23
C MET A 1 -10.35 -22.94 -1.95
N ALA A 2 -10.34 -23.57 -0.78
CA ALA A 2 -10.55 -22.82 0.46
C ALA A 2 -9.29 -21.97 0.71
N ILE A 3 -9.45 -20.67 0.97
CA ILE A 3 -8.37 -19.77 1.37
C ILE A 3 -7.62 -20.45 2.51
N SER A 4 -6.40 -20.91 2.24
CA SER A 4 -5.67 -21.68 3.25
C SER A 4 -5.01 -20.76 4.28
N ASN A 5 -4.80 -19.47 3.98
CA ASN A 5 -4.64 -18.35 4.93
C ASN A 5 -4.40 -17.07 4.11
N ILE A 6 -5.21 -16.01 4.24
CA ILE A 6 -4.98 -14.71 3.55
C ILE A 6 -3.57 -14.18 3.85
N GLN A 7 -3.12 -14.35 5.09
CA GLN A 7 -1.82 -13.88 5.54
C GLN A 7 -0.67 -14.58 4.81
N ASP A 8 -0.81 -15.88 4.51
CA ASP A 8 0.22 -16.62 3.77
C ASP A 8 0.29 -16.14 2.32
N CYS A 9 -0.86 -15.86 1.69
CA CYS A 9 -0.91 -15.31 0.35
C CYS A 9 -0.29 -13.89 0.30
N LEU A 10 -0.60 -13.03 1.27
CA LEU A 10 0.00 -11.70 1.38
C LEU A 10 1.50 -11.77 1.62
N ALA A 11 1.97 -12.68 2.48
CA ALA A 11 3.40 -12.90 2.71
C ALA A 11 4.11 -13.37 1.44
N ALA A 12 3.48 -14.20 0.62
CA ALA A 12 4.03 -14.65 -0.65
C ALA A 12 4.15 -13.50 -1.68
N ILE A 13 3.14 -12.64 -1.76
CA ILE A 13 3.17 -11.44 -2.61
C ILE A 13 4.29 -10.49 -2.16
N LEU A 14 4.36 -10.23 -0.85
CA LEU A 14 5.39 -9.37 -0.27
C LEU A 14 6.80 -9.91 -0.55
N ALA A 15 7.02 -11.21 -0.39
CA ALA A 15 8.30 -11.83 -0.70
C ALA A 15 8.68 -11.72 -2.19
N ALA A 16 7.71 -11.77 -3.10
CA ALA A 16 7.94 -11.55 -4.53
C ALA A 16 8.32 -10.10 -4.83
N GLU A 17 7.69 -9.12 -4.16
CA GLU A 17 8.03 -7.70 -4.29
C GLU A 17 9.38 -7.32 -3.65
N GLU A 18 9.81 -8.01 -2.62
CA GLU A 18 11.08 -7.73 -1.92
C GLU A 18 12.27 -8.50 -2.52
N ALA A 19 12.04 -9.27 -3.58
CA ALA A 19 13.09 -9.96 -4.30
C ALA A 19 14.08 -8.96 -4.94
N SER A 20 15.36 -9.33 -4.99
CA SER A 20 16.43 -8.50 -5.59
C SER A 20 16.16 -8.07 -7.05
N SER A 21 15.34 -8.82 -7.76
CA SER A 21 14.81 -8.48 -9.09
C SER A 21 13.33 -8.82 -9.10
N VAL A 22 12.49 -7.81 -8.94
CA VAL A 22 11.04 -7.97 -8.87
C VAL A 22 10.45 -8.33 -10.23
N ASP A 23 9.73 -9.45 -10.29
CA ASP A 23 8.91 -9.83 -11.44
C ASP A 23 7.48 -9.28 -11.24
N TRP A 24 7.28 -8.03 -11.67
CA TRP A 24 6.00 -7.35 -11.52
C TRP A 24 4.80 -8.07 -12.17
N PRO A 25 4.92 -8.70 -13.36
CA PRO A 25 3.87 -9.57 -13.88
C PRO A 25 3.47 -10.72 -12.95
N ILE A 26 4.42 -11.32 -12.23
CA ILE A 26 4.11 -12.35 -11.23
C ILE A 26 3.39 -11.73 -10.03
N VAL A 27 3.87 -10.59 -9.51
CA VAL A 27 3.23 -9.87 -8.38
C VAL A 27 1.79 -9.52 -8.73
N ASP A 28 1.56 -8.92 -9.90
CA ASP A 28 0.25 -8.52 -10.40
C ASP A 28 -0.72 -9.69 -10.47
N ARG A 29 -0.26 -10.83 -11.03
CA ARG A 29 -1.05 -12.06 -11.10
C ARG A 29 -1.42 -12.61 -9.70
N LEU A 30 -0.50 -12.56 -8.74
CA LEU A 30 -0.76 -13.05 -7.37
C LEU A 30 -1.75 -12.13 -6.65
N CYS A 31 -1.64 -10.81 -6.84
CA CYS A 31 -2.62 -9.85 -6.33
C CYS A 31 -4.02 -10.11 -6.89
N ASP A 32 -4.13 -10.24 -8.21
CA ASP A 32 -5.38 -10.55 -8.92
C ASP A 32 -6.03 -11.87 -8.46
N GLU A 33 -5.21 -12.90 -8.22
CA GLU A 33 -5.67 -14.20 -7.75
C GLU A 33 -6.26 -14.09 -6.34
N LEU A 34 -5.55 -13.43 -5.42
CA LEU A 34 -6.04 -13.23 -4.06
C LEU A 34 -7.29 -12.34 -4.03
N ASP A 35 -7.33 -11.25 -4.79
CA ASP A 35 -8.49 -10.35 -4.84
C ASP A 35 -9.76 -11.10 -5.31
N ARG A 36 -9.63 -11.95 -6.34
CA ARG A 36 -10.74 -12.80 -6.81
C ARG A 36 -11.19 -13.82 -5.77
N GLU A 37 -10.26 -14.41 -5.03
CA GLU A 37 -10.60 -15.35 -3.95
C GLU A 37 -11.33 -14.65 -2.80
N LEU A 38 -10.85 -13.47 -2.39
CA LEU A 38 -11.50 -12.63 -1.37
C LEU A 38 -12.91 -12.26 -1.81
N TYR A 39 -13.07 -11.77 -3.05
CA TYR A 39 -14.39 -11.46 -3.61
C TYR A 39 -15.34 -12.66 -3.61
N ALA A 40 -14.83 -13.85 -4.00
CA ALA A 40 -15.64 -15.07 -4.02
C ALA A 40 -16.00 -15.57 -2.61
N SER A 41 -15.14 -15.35 -1.63
CA SER A 41 -15.36 -15.73 -0.24
C SER A 41 -16.34 -14.81 0.50
N GLY A 42 -16.43 -13.54 0.07
CA GLY A 42 -17.18 -12.49 0.77
C GLY A 42 -16.54 -12.03 2.07
N GLU A 43 -15.27 -12.40 2.32
CA GLU A 43 -14.51 -11.98 3.47
C GLU A 43 -14.14 -10.49 3.34
N GLU A 44 -14.47 -9.70 4.36
CA GLU A 44 -14.05 -8.30 4.42
C GLU A 44 -12.60 -8.22 4.86
N VAL A 45 -11.79 -7.48 4.10
CA VAL A 45 -10.39 -7.22 4.41
C VAL A 45 -10.16 -5.75 4.75
N PRO A 46 -9.13 -5.42 5.55
CA PRO A 46 -8.76 -4.04 5.79
C PRO A 46 -8.47 -3.26 4.50
N GLU A 47 -8.74 -1.96 4.48
CA GLU A 47 -8.56 -1.11 3.30
C GLU A 47 -7.13 -1.13 2.75
N ILE A 48 -6.14 -1.21 3.64
CA ILE A 48 -4.73 -1.41 3.28
C ILE A 48 -4.54 -2.65 2.40
N VAL A 49 -5.17 -3.78 2.74
CA VAL A 49 -5.06 -5.02 1.96
C VAL A 49 -5.69 -4.80 0.59
N ALA A 50 -6.87 -4.18 0.54
CA ALA A 50 -7.52 -3.87 -0.74
C ALA A 50 -6.65 -2.99 -1.65
N HIS A 51 -6.08 -1.89 -1.13
CA HIS A 51 -5.16 -1.03 -1.91
C HIS A 51 -3.88 -1.77 -2.30
N PHE A 52 -3.34 -2.60 -1.41
CA PHE A 52 -2.16 -3.40 -1.72
C PHE A 52 -2.45 -4.39 -2.87
N LEU A 53 -3.64 -4.96 -2.96
CA LEU A 53 -3.97 -5.83 -4.09
C LEU A 53 -4.24 -5.05 -5.38
N SER A 54 -4.86 -3.87 -5.32
CA SER A 54 -5.21 -3.10 -6.52
C SER A 54 -4.05 -2.32 -7.14
N ASP A 55 -3.06 -1.92 -6.34
CA ASP A 55 -2.10 -0.88 -6.73
C ASP A 55 -0.70 -1.42 -7.12
N SER A 56 -0.61 -2.68 -7.56
CA SER A 56 0.64 -3.32 -8.01
C SER A 56 1.40 -2.44 -9.02
N ASN A 57 0.68 -1.85 -9.97
CA ASN A 57 1.21 -0.95 -11.00
C ASN A 57 1.71 0.39 -10.44
N ILE A 58 1.14 0.88 -9.34
CA ILE A 58 1.58 2.11 -8.66
C ILE A 58 2.84 1.82 -7.88
N ARG A 59 2.89 0.72 -7.12
CA ARG A 59 4.09 0.29 -6.39
C ARG A 59 5.27 0.00 -7.31
N ALA A 60 5.01 -0.45 -8.54
CA ALA A 60 6.03 -0.67 -9.56
C ALA A 60 6.72 0.61 -10.06
N ARG A 61 6.01 1.75 -10.03
CA ARG A 61 6.50 3.04 -10.58
C ARG A 61 6.84 4.07 -9.51
N ASP A 62 6.29 3.95 -8.31
CA ASP A 62 6.49 4.86 -7.18
C ASP A 62 7.07 4.07 -6.00
N ALA A 63 8.39 4.18 -5.83
CA ALA A 63 9.10 3.47 -4.78
C ALA A 63 8.69 3.91 -3.36
N LEU A 64 8.39 5.20 -3.15
CA LEU A 64 7.99 5.71 -1.84
C LEU A 64 6.61 5.17 -1.45
N TYR A 65 5.68 5.17 -2.41
CA TYR A 65 4.38 4.54 -2.21
C TYR A 65 4.52 3.02 -1.96
N GLY A 66 5.35 2.35 -2.75
CA GLY A 66 5.64 0.93 -2.61
C GLY A 66 6.22 0.56 -1.24
N ASP A 67 7.20 1.34 -0.74
CA ASP A 67 7.82 1.11 0.56
C ASP A 67 6.82 1.28 1.70
N ALA A 68 5.99 2.33 1.64
CA ALA A 68 4.95 2.57 2.64
C ALA A 68 3.90 1.44 2.67
N GLN A 69 3.47 0.97 1.49
CA GLN A 69 2.54 -0.15 1.36
C GLN A 69 3.14 -1.46 1.89
N ARG A 70 4.39 -1.78 1.57
CA ARG A 70 5.08 -2.98 2.08
C ARG A 70 5.25 -2.95 3.60
N GLU A 71 5.64 -1.81 4.16
CA GLU A 71 5.75 -1.64 5.62
C GLU A 71 4.42 -1.88 6.33
N ALA A 72 3.35 -1.32 5.76
CA ALA A 72 2.04 -1.43 6.34
C ALA A 72 1.51 -2.88 6.26
N ILE A 73 1.79 -3.61 5.16
CA ILE A 73 1.47 -5.04 5.05
C ILE A 73 2.30 -5.88 6.02
N ARG A 74 3.59 -5.60 6.18
CA ARG A 74 4.43 -6.27 7.20
C ARG A 74 3.85 -6.09 8.59
N THR A 75 3.48 -4.87 8.94
CA THR A 75 2.83 -4.58 10.22
C THR A 75 1.56 -5.41 10.40
N TYR A 76 0.67 -5.42 9.40
CA TYR A 76 -0.55 -6.22 9.44
C TYR A 76 -0.30 -7.73 9.62
N LEU A 77 0.71 -8.28 8.94
CA LEU A 77 1.10 -9.69 9.07
C LEU A 77 1.66 -10.02 10.46
N GLU A 78 2.39 -9.08 11.08
CA GLU A 78 2.99 -9.27 12.40
C GLU A 78 1.99 -9.16 13.55
N THR A 79 1.07 -8.19 13.47
CA THR A 79 0.15 -7.87 14.57
C THR A 79 -1.21 -8.52 14.43
N GLY A 80 -1.62 -8.88 13.21
CA GLY A 80 -3.02 -9.23 12.88
C GLY A 80 -3.99 -8.07 13.09
N ASP A 81 -3.49 -6.89 13.46
CA ASP A 81 -4.24 -5.73 13.93
C ASP A 81 -3.94 -4.58 13.00
N TYR A 82 -4.98 -3.98 12.42
CA TYR A 82 -4.85 -2.78 11.61
C TYR A 82 -5.41 -1.59 12.38
N PHE A 83 -4.58 -0.57 12.55
CA PHE A 83 -5.01 0.69 13.10
C PHE A 83 -5.46 1.59 11.95
N ASP A 84 -6.78 1.69 11.75
CA ASP A 84 -7.43 2.61 10.79
C ASP A 84 -7.37 4.08 11.27
N GLY A 85 -6.26 4.44 11.91
CA GLY A 85 -6.09 5.69 12.66
C GLY A 85 -5.99 6.90 11.75
N VAL A 86 -7.09 7.24 11.09
CA VAL A 86 -7.24 8.38 10.18
C VAL A 86 -6.36 8.26 8.94
N ALA A 87 -6.99 8.33 7.77
CA ALA A 87 -6.38 8.53 6.46
C ALA A 87 -5.12 9.40 6.56
N PHE A 88 -3.93 8.78 6.44
CA PHE A 88 -2.74 9.55 6.14
C PHE A 88 -3.03 10.28 4.82
N PRO A 89 -2.94 11.63 4.78
CA PRO A 89 -3.25 12.35 3.58
C PRO A 89 -2.21 11.98 2.52
N TRP A 90 -2.62 11.15 1.58
CA TRP A 90 -2.14 10.88 0.22
C TRP A 90 -1.65 12.11 -0.61
N TRP A 91 -1.57 13.29 0.01
CA TRP A 91 -1.08 14.57 -0.50
C TRP A 91 0.22 15.05 0.15
N GLY A 92 0.96 14.18 0.84
CA GLY A 92 2.26 14.52 1.45
C GLY A 92 3.31 15.07 0.47
N CYS A 93 3.10 14.95 -0.84
CA CYS A 93 3.95 15.56 -1.88
C CYS A 93 3.59 17.03 -2.23
N PHE A 94 2.56 17.65 -1.65
CA PHE A 94 2.24 19.07 -1.93
C PHE A 94 2.57 20.06 -0.80
N ALA A 95 2.92 19.60 0.40
CA ALA A 95 3.18 20.50 1.54
C ALA A 95 4.53 21.25 1.46
N LEU A 96 5.43 20.89 0.54
CA LEU A 96 6.77 21.50 0.45
C LEU A 96 6.86 22.69 -0.53
N LEU A 97 5.80 23.07 -1.25
CA LEU A 97 5.83 24.18 -2.21
C LEU A 97 5.11 25.48 -1.78
N VAL A 98 4.47 25.53 -0.60
CA VAL A 98 3.72 26.75 -0.19
C VAL A 98 4.49 27.68 0.76
N VAL A 99 5.62 27.26 1.34
CA VAL A 99 6.33 28.09 2.34
C VAL A 99 7.17 29.24 1.73
N THR A 100 7.44 29.26 0.42
CA THR A 100 8.28 30.32 -0.19
C THR A 100 7.51 31.54 -0.71
N GLY A 101 6.18 31.54 -0.72
CA GLY A 101 5.38 32.65 -1.31
C GLY A 101 4.86 33.72 -0.34
N GLY A 102 4.95 33.50 0.98
CA GLY A 102 4.14 34.22 1.97
C GLY A 102 4.86 35.17 2.92
N VAL A 103 6.10 35.61 2.64
CA VAL A 103 6.87 36.44 3.59
C VAL A 103 7.08 37.89 3.13
N ILE A 104 6.67 38.30 1.92
CA ILE A 104 6.97 39.67 1.43
C ILE A 104 5.91 40.72 1.82
N ALA A 105 4.79 40.36 2.47
CA ALA A 105 3.68 41.30 2.65
C ALA A 105 3.56 42.01 4.02
N LEU A 106 4.51 41.89 4.96
CA LEU A 106 4.39 42.57 6.26
C LEU A 106 5.70 43.20 6.76
N ALA A 107 6.28 44.09 5.95
CA ALA A 107 7.27 45.06 6.41
C ALA A 107 6.94 46.49 5.92
N VAL A 108 5.64 46.83 5.92
CA VAL A 108 5.16 48.21 5.84
C VAL A 108 4.19 48.41 7.00
N ALA A 109 4.76 48.71 8.16
CA ALA A 109 4.14 49.47 9.25
C ALA A 109 5.25 50.19 9.99
#